data_AF-A0A933WKN1-F1
#
_entry.id   AF-A0A933WKN1-F1
#
_cell.length_a   1.000
_cell.length_b   1.000
_cell.length_c   1.000
_cell.angle_alpha   90.00
_cell.angle_beta   90.00
_cell.angle_gamma   90.00
#
_symmetry.space_group_name_H-M   'P 1'
#
loop_
_entity.id
_entity.type
_entity.pdbx_description
1 polymer ?
#
loop_
_entity_poly.entity_id
_entity_poly.type
_entity_poly.pdbx_seq_one_letter_code
_entity_poly.pdbx_strand_id
1 'polypeptide(L)'
;SLWSAKLTERAVEVFEALQAAGGLPGRRARFYLGQIALETGRWADAQRLIGASLPDDAEPDFGIPKERMHAAMAMAWQKGDRPDEARESWQKVLKLAPGDAQAQAALRDLNRRFPPKRSKKR
;
A
#
# COMPACT_ATOMS: atom_id res chain seq x y z
N SER A 1 -23.53 0.55 -0.44
CA SER A 1 -24.76 -0.20 -0.78
C SER A 1 -24.59 -1.65 -0.34
N LEU A 2 -25.67 -2.37 0.00
CA LEU A 2 -25.61 -3.78 0.42
C LEU A 2 -24.96 -4.70 -0.63
N TRP A 3 -25.12 -4.36 -1.91
CA TRP A 3 -24.53 -5.08 -3.03
C TRP A 3 -23.01 -4.94 -3.09
N SER A 4 -22.47 -3.77 -2.75
CA SER A 4 -21.01 -3.54 -2.69
C SER A 4 -20.36 -4.34 -1.56
N ALA A 5 -21.00 -4.43 -0.38
CA ALA A 5 -20.49 -5.24 0.72
C ALA A 5 -20.41 -6.73 0.38
N LYS A 6 -21.45 -7.29 -0.24
CA LYS A 6 -21.48 -8.70 -0.66
C LYS A 6 -20.42 -9.04 -1.70
N LEU A 7 -20.13 -8.11 -2.61
CA LEU A 7 -19.04 -8.29 -3.59
C LEU A 7 -17.67 -8.28 -2.91
N THR A 8 -17.48 -7.40 -1.93
CA THR A 8 -16.24 -7.35 -1.12
C THR A 8 -16.04 -8.65 -0.34
N GLU A 9 -17.05 -9.17 0.34
CA GLU A 9 -16.98 -10.45 1.07
C GLU A 9 -16.54 -11.60 0.17
N ARG A 10 -17.19 -11.73 -1.00
CA ARG A 10 -16.85 -12.78 -1.96
C ARG A 10 -15.45 -12.62 -2.54
N ALA A 11 -14.99 -11.38 -2.76
CA ALA A 11 -13.63 -11.11 -3.21
C ALA A 11 -12.60 -11.52 -2.14
N VAL A 12 -12.88 -11.23 -0.85
CA VAL A 12 -12.03 -11.64 0.27
C VAL A 12 -11.89 -13.15 0.31
N GLU A 13 -12.99 -13.92 0.26
CA GLU A 13 -12.94 -15.39 0.27
C GLU A 13 -12.06 -15.96 -0.84
N VAL A 14 -12.23 -15.46 -2.07
CA VAL A 14 -11.45 -15.92 -3.23
C VAL A 14 -9.96 -15.61 -3.06
N PHE A 15 -9.63 -14.39 -2.60
CA PHE A 15 -8.24 -14.02 -2.41
C PHE A 15 -7.60 -14.73 -1.21
N GLU A 16 -8.33 -15.02 -0.14
CA GLU A 16 -7.83 -15.83 0.97
C GLU A 16 -7.50 -17.26 0.52
N ALA A 17 -8.36 -17.89 -0.28
CA ALA A 17 -8.11 -19.20 -0.86
C ALA A 17 -6.86 -19.19 -1.77
N LEU A 18 -6.71 -18.18 -2.63
CA LEU A 18 -5.52 -18.02 -3.48
C LEU A 18 -4.26 -17.77 -2.65
N GLN A 19 -4.34 -16.94 -1.60
CA GLN A 19 -3.23 -16.69 -0.69
C GLN A 19 -2.75 -17.98 -0.03
N ALA A 20 -3.68 -18.82 0.44
CA ALA A 20 -3.38 -20.10 1.07
C ALA A 20 -2.73 -21.09 0.09
N ALA A 21 -3.14 -21.06 -1.19
CA ALA A 21 -2.54 -21.88 -2.25
C ALA A 21 -1.09 -21.46 -2.60
N GLY A 22 -0.70 -20.21 -2.31
CA GLY A 22 0.68 -19.73 -2.45
C GLY A 22 1.09 -19.38 -3.89
N GLY A 23 2.41 -19.33 -4.11
CA GLY A 23 3.02 -18.93 -5.39
C GLY A 23 2.74 -17.48 -5.80
N LEU A 24 2.92 -17.17 -7.09
CA LEU A 24 2.62 -15.85 -7.65
C LEU A 24 1.14 -15.45 -7.49
N PRO A 25 0.15 -16.35 -7.69
CA PRO A 25 -1.25 -16.02 -7.42
C PRO A 25 -1.49 -15.68 -5.95
N GLY A 26 -0.91 -16.42 -5.01
CA GLY A 26 -1.07 -16.14 -3.58
C GLY A 26 -0.42 -14.83 -3.14
N ARG A 27 0.73 -14.46 -3.71
CA ARG A 27 1.35 -13.14 -3.48
C ARG A 27 0.49 -12.00 -4.02
N ARG A 28 -0.04 -12.14 -5.24
CA ARG A 28 -1.02 -11.19 -5.81
C ARG A 28 -2.25 -11.05 -4.94
N ALA A 29 -2.82 -12.17 -4.51
CA ALA A 29 -4.01 -12.21 -3.69
C ALA A 29 -3.78 -11.48 -2.35
N ARG A 30 -2.61 -11.66 -1.73
CA ARG A 30 -2.22 -10.91 -0.53
C ARG A 30 -2.22 -9.40 -0.73
N PHE A 31 -1.69 -8.91 -1.87
CA PHE A 31 -1.75 -7.48 -2.20
C PHE A 31 -3.20 -6.98 -2.30
N TYR A 32 -4.08 -7.71 -3.01
CA TYR A 32 -5.48 -7.33 -3.17
C TYR A 32 -6.28 -7.38 -1.86
N LEU A 33 -6.00 -8.35 -0.98
CA LEU A 33 -6.55 -8.35 0.38
C LEU A 33 -6.12 -7.09 1.14
N GLY A 34 -4.88 -6.65 0.97
CA GLY A 34 -4.39 -5.40 1.49
C GLY A 34 -5.09 -4.16 0.92
N GLN A 35 -5.41 -4.15 -0.38
CA GLN A 35 -6.21 -3.08 -0.99
C GLN A 35 -7.65 -3.05 -0.44
N ILE A 36 -8.28 -4.22 -0.28
CA ILE A 36 -9.61 -4.30 0.34
C ILE A 36 -9.56 -3.82 1.79
N ALA A 37 -8.52 -4.20 2.55
CA ALA A 37 -8.32 -3.71 3.92
C ALA A 37 -8.18 -2.18 3.95
N LEU A 38 -7.47 -1.59 2.98
CA LEU A 38 -7.36 -0.13 2.84
C LEU A 38 -8.73 0.50 2.55
N GLU A 39 -9.47 -0.01 1.57
CA GLU A 39 -10.78 0.54 1.21
C GLU A 39 -11.82 0.41 2.33
N THR A 40 -11.69 -0.62 3.17
CA THR A 40 -12.59 -0.89 4.30
C THR A 40 -12.16 -0.26 5.63
N GLY A 41 -11.09 0.55 5.62
CA GLY A 41 -10.63 1.26 6.81
C GLY A 41 -9.83 0.43 7.81
N ARG A 42 -9.44 -0.80 7.45
CA ARG A 42 -8.59 -1.69 8.25
C ARG A 42 -7.12 -1.39 7.97
N TRP A 43 -6.66 -0.22 8.41
CA TRP A 43 -5.34 0.32 8.07
C TRP A 43 -4.18 -0.59 8.49
N ALA A 44 -4.25 -1.18 9.69
CA ALA A 44 -3.22 -2.08 10.20
C ALA A 44 -3.12 -3.37 9.36
N ASP A 45 -4.26 -3.94 8.95
CA ASP A 45 -4.29 -5.09 8.05
C ASP A 45 -3.74 -4.73 6.67
N ALA A 46 -4.11 -3.56 6.14
CA ALA A 46 -3.59 -3.09 4.86
C ALA A 46 -2.06 -2.99 4.88
N GLN A 47 -1.49 -2.39 5.93
CA GLN A 47 -0.04 -2.29 6.10
C GLN A 47 0.63 -3.67 6.15
N ARG A 48 0.07 -4.60 6.93
CA ARG A 48 0.61 -5.96 7.07
C ARG A 48 0.54 -6.73 5.75
N LEU A 49 -0.61 -6.72 5.09
CA LEU A 49 -0.86 -7.49 3.87
C LEU A 49 -0.07 -6.95 2.68
N ILE A 50 -0.09 -5.62 2.47
CA ILE A 50 0.65 -5.00 1.38
C ILE A 50 2.16 -5.13 1.64
N GLY A 51 2.63 -4.89 2.87
CA GLY A 51 4.04 -5.03 3.24
C GLY A 51 4.57 -6.45 2.98
N ALA A 52 3.80 -7.47 3.35
CA ALA A 52 4.15 -8.88 3.12
C ALA A 52 3.94 -9.34 1.65
N SER A 53 3.48 -8.46 0.77
CA SER A 53 3.38 -8.73 -0.67
C SER A 53 4.51 -8.06 -1.48
N LEU A 54 5.20 -7.06 -0.91
CA LEU A 54 6.27 -6.34 -1.60
C LEU A 54 7.38 -7.32 -2.02
N PRO A 55 7.68 -7.43 -3.32
CA PRO A 55 8.77 -8.27 -3.79
C PRO A 55 10.11 -7.61 -3.44
N ASP A 56 11.08 -8.43 -3.03
CA ASP A 56 12.48 -8.01 -3.00
C ASP A 56 12.96 -7.69 -4.43
N ASP A 57 14.06 -6.94 -4.56
CA ASP A 57 14.54 -6.51 -5.88
C ASP A 57 14.95 -7.65 -6.81
N ALA A 58 15.18 -8.84 -6.28
CA ALA A 58 15.49 -10.06 -7.02
C ALA A 58 14.26 -10.91 -7.39
N GLU A 59 13.06 -10.58 -6.91
CA GLU A 59 11.87 -11.43 -7.10
C GLU A 59 11.17 -11.19 -8.45
N PRO A 60 10.54 -12.23 -9.02
CA PRO A 60 9.79 -12.11 -10.26
C PRO A 60 8.66 -11.08 -10.14
N ASP A 61 8.57 -10.19 -11.14
CA ASP A 61 7.40 -9.33 -11.31
C ASP A 61 6.15 -10.20 -11.41
N PHE A 62 5.26 -10.08 -10.43
CA PHE A 62 4.00 -10.81 -10.41
C PHE A 62 2.84 -10.00 -11.02
N GLY A 63 3.16 -8.92 -11.74
CA GLY A 63 2.24 -8.10 -12.53
C GLY A 63 1.64 -6.92 -11.76
N ILE A 64 2.24 -6.53 -10.63
CA ILE A 64 1.85 -5.34 -9.87
C ILE A 64 3.05 -4.42 -9.80
N PRO A 65 3.00 -3.23 -10.42
CA PRO A 65 4.14 -2.31 -10.41
C PRO A 65 4.53 -1.90 -8.99
N LYS A 66 5.83 -1.90 -8.69
CA LYS A 66 6.36 -1.62 -7.34
C LYS A 66 5.92 -0.25 -6.83
N GLU A 67 5.85 0.75 -7.71
CA GLU A 67 5.38 2.10 -7.41
C GLU A 67 3.91 2.10 -6.96
N ARG A 68 3.05 1.27 -7.57
CA ARG A 68 1.66 1.10 -7.13
C ARG A 68 1.58 0.47 -5.75
N MET A 69 2.46 -0.47 -5.45
CA MET A 69 2.52 -1.11 -4.13
C MET A 69 2.98 -0.13 -3.05
N HIS A 70 4.01 0.68 -3.34
CA HIS A 70 4.45 1.73 -2.44
C HIS A 70 3.39 2.83 -2.25
N ALA A 71 2.63 3.18 -3.29
CA ALA A 71 1.51 4.11 -3.17
C ALA A 71 0.42 3.55 -2.23
N ALA A 72 0.09 2.25 -2.35
CA ALA A 72 -0.87 1.61 -1.47
C ALA A 72 -0.40 1.58 0.00
N MET A 73 0.89 1.27 0.26
CA MET A 73 1.49 1.39 1.59
C MET A 73 1.43 2.83 2.12
N ALA A 74 1.76 3.81 1.28
CA ALA A 74 1.78 5.21 1.68
C ALA A 74 0.38 5.69 2.10
N MET A 75 -0.66 5.29 1.36
CA MET A 75 -2.05 5.56 1.72
C MET A 75 -2.45 4.87 3.03
N ALA A 76 -2.04 3.61 3.23
CA ALA A 76 -2.33 2.87 4.46
C ALA A 76 -1.68 3.52 5.69
N TRP A 77 -0.45 4.02 5.57
CA TRP A 77 0.21 4.78 6.64
C TRP A 77 -0.45 6.13 6.87
N GLN A 78 -0.77 6.88 5.81
CA GLN A 78 -1.38 8.19 5.92
C GLN A 78 -2.78 8.12 6.56
N LYS A 79 -3.58 7.11 6.22
CA LYS A 79 -4.90 6.87 6.84
C LYS A 79 -4.80 6.33 8.26
N GLY A 80 -3.71 5.65 8.59
CA GLY A 80 -3.39 5.16 9.93
C GLY A 80 -2.67 6.18 10.82
N ASP A 81 -2.62 7.47 10.44
CA ASP A 81 -1.96 8.56 11.19
C ASP A 81 -0.46 8.33 11.46
N ARG A 82 0.23 7.76 10.46
CA ARG A 82 1.67 7.48 10.46
C ARG A 82 2.38 8.30 9.38
N PRO A 83 2.52 9.64 9.57
CA PRO A 83 2.94 10.55 8.51
C PRO A 83 4.40 10.37 8.07
N ASP A 84 5.28 9.89 8.96
CA ASP A 84 6.70 9.68 8.63
C ASP A 84 6.88 8.46 7.71
N GLU A 85 6.19 7.36 8.00
CA GLU A 85 6.17 6.14 7.19
C GLU A 85 5.44 6.35 5.86
N ALA A 86 4.37 7.16 5.88
CA ALA A 86 3.67 7.58 4.66
C ALA A 86 4.62 8.36 3.74
N ARG A 87 5.40 9.31 4.30
CA ARG A 87 6.38 10.09 3.56
C ARG A 87 7.46 9.21 2.94
N GLU A 88 8.03 8.27 3.69
CA GLU A 88 9.03 7.33 3.16
C GLU A 88 8.46 6.53 1.99
N SER A 89 7.23 6.05 2.12
CA SER A 89 6.56 5.26 1.09
C SER A 89 6.29 6.08 -0.17
N TRP A 90 5.78 7.32 -0.05
CA TRP A 90 5.61 8.22 -1.19
C TRP A 90 6.93 8.61 -1.88
N GLN A 91 8.01 8.76 -1.11
CA GLN A 91 9.34 8.99 -1.68
C GLN A 91 9.81 7.78 -2.51
N LYS A 92 9.50 6.54 -2.09
CA LYS A 92 9.78 5.35 -2.90
C LYS A 92 8.98 5.37 -4.21
N VAL A 93 7.73 5.82 -4.19
CA VAL A 93 6.94 6.03 -5.43
C VAL A 93 7.67 6.99 -6.36
N LEU A 94 8.10 8.17 -5.89
CA LEU A 94 8.79 9.15 -6.73
C LEU A 94 10.19 8.72 -7.20
N LYS A 95 10.85 7.79 -6.51
CA LYS A 95 12.09 7.19 -7.01
C LYS A 95 11.84 6.30 -8.23
N LEU A 96 10.72 5.59 -8.25
CA LEU A 96 10.33 4.67 -9.34
C LEU A 96 9.60 5.40 -10.47
N ALA A 97 8.76 6.37 -10.13
CA ALA A 97 7.95 7.18 -11.03
C ALA A 97 8.05 8.67 -10.64
N PRO A 98 9.12 9.38 -11.07
CA PRO A 98 9.34 10.79 -10.69
C PRO A 98 8.22 11.75 -11.05
N GLY A 99 7.45 11.43 -12.11
CA GLY A 99 6.31 12.21 -12.59
C GLY A 99 4.97 11.86 -11.95
N ASP A 100 4.93 10.99 -10.93
CA ASP A 100 3.67 10.57 -10.30
C ASP A 100 2.99 11.76 -9.58
N ALA A 101 1.94 12.29 -10.18
CA ALA A 101 1.23 13.46 -9.69
C ALA A 101 0.56 13.22 -8.32
N GLN A 102 0.11 11.99 -8.05
CA GLN A 102 -0.52 11.62 -6.79
C GLN A 102 0.51 11.65 -5.66
N ALA A 103 1.68 11.06 -5.85
CA ALA A 103 2.75 11.04 -4.87
C ALA A 103 3.30 12.45 -4.58
N GLN A 104 3.47 13.28 -5.62
CA GLN A 104 3.85 14.69 -5.45
C GLN A 104 2.80 15.46 -4.62
N ALA A 105 1.52 15.31 -4.94
CA ALA A 105 0.43 15.97 -4.22
C ALA A 105 0.32 15.50 -2.77
N ALA A 106 0.45 14.18 -2.53
CA ALA A 106 0.37 13.59 -1.21
C ALA A 106 1.55 14.04 -0.31
N LEU A 107 2.78 14.08 -0.83
CA LEU A 107 3.93 14.60 -0.09
C LEU A 107 3.80 16.08 0.24
N ARG A 108 3.30 16.89 -0.69
CA ARG A 108 3.05 18.31 -0.43
C ARG A 108 2.03 18.50 0.69
N ASP A 109 0.93 17.75 0.68
CA ASP A 109 -0.08 17.81 1.73
C ASP A 109 0.47 17.31 3.08
N LEU A 110 1.18 16.17 3.08
CA LEU A 110 1.82 15.61 4.28
C LEU A 110 2.83 16.59 4.90
N ASN A 111 3.72 17.18 4.10
CA ASN A 111 4.73 18.12 4.59
C ASN A 111 4.13 19.42 5.12
N ARG A 112 2.97 19.83 4.58
CA ARG A 112 2.24 20.99 5.09
C ARG A 112 1.58 20.71 6.44
N ARG A 113 0.94 19.54 6.59
CA ARG A 113 0.22 19.16 7.83
C ARG A 113 1.14 18.67 8.94
N PHE A 114 2.18 17.92 8.55
CA PHE A 114 3.12 17.26 9.43
C PHE A 114 4.54 17.58 8.94
N PRO A 115 5.05 18.79 9.17
CA PRO A 115 6.39 19.15 8.71
C PRO A 115 7.43 18.16 9.24
N PRO A 116 8.37 17.71 8.39
CA PRO A 116 9.37 16.74 8.81
C PRO A 116 10.17 17.29 9.99
N LYS A 117 10.43 16.44 10.99
CA LYS A 117 11.29 16.81 12.11
C LYS A 117 12.65 17.21 11.55
N ARG A 118 13.09 18.44 11.84
CA ARG A 118 14.47 18.86 11.53
C ARG A 118 15.42 17.92 12.24
N SER A 119 16.12 17.06 11.51
CA SER A 119 17.22 16.32 12.10
C SER A 119 18.30 17.34 12.46
N LYS A 120 18.64 17.45 13.74
CA LYS A 120 19.91 18.06 14.13
C LYS A 120 20.98 17.13 13.58
N LYS A 121 21.65 17.53 12.50
CA LYS A 121 22.92 16.90 12.10
C LYS A 121 23.83 17.01 13.33
N ARG A 122 24.17 15.87 13.92
CA ARG A 122 25.27 15.75 14.88
C ARG A 122 26.56 15.59 14.10
#